data_AF-A0A923V2V0-F1
#
_entry.id   AF-A0A923V2V0-F1
#
_cell.length_a   1.000
_cell.length_b   1.000
_cell.length_c   1.000
_cell.angle_alpha   90.00
_cell.angle_beta   90.00
_cell.angle_gamma   90.00
#
_symmetry.space_group_name_H-M   'P 1'
#
loop_
_entity.id
_entity.type
_entity.pdbx_description
1 polymer ?
#
loop_
_entity_poly.entity_id
_entity_poly.type
_entity_poly.pdbx_seq_one_letter_code
_entity_poly.pdbx_strand_id
1 'polypeptide(L)'
;YIELKTKVKPVIYTGLRFYEDYLRGDFDGYPLWIAHYHQAKLSVDKSRWNFWQHSDKAKINGINHVVDFNAFNGDSTDFERLLVK
;
A
#
# COMPACT_ATOMS: atom_id res chain seq x y z
N TYR A 1 13.05 3.98 14.81
CA TYR A 1 12.33 4.32 16.07
C TYR A 1 10.97 3.62 16.17
N ILE A 2 10.06 3.77 15.19
CA ILE A 2 8.74 3.10 15.22
C ILE A 2 8.86 1.58 15.35
N GLU A 3 9.59 0.92 14.45
CA GLU A 3 9.79 -0.54 14.50
C GLU A 3 10.40 -1.02 15.82
N LEU A 4 11.33 -0.24 16.40
CA LEU A 4 11.92 -0.58 17.70
C LEU A 4 10.90 -0.57 18.84
N LYS A 5 9.92 0.35 18.77
CA LYS A 5 8.86 0.49 19.78
C LYS A 5 7.73 -0.52 19.59
N THR A 6 7.34 -0.78 18.35
CA THR A 6 6.19 -1.65 18.04
C THR A 6 6.60 -3.11 17.88
N LYS A 7 7.88 -3.39 17.62
CA LYS A 7 8.39 -4.70 17.18
C LYS A 7 7.75 -5.20 15.88
N VAL A 8 7.20 -4.27 15.09
CA VAL A 8 6.52 -4.55 13.83
C VAL A 8 7.15 -3.68 12.74
N LYS A 9 7.45 -4.28 11.59
CA LYS A 9 7.90 -3.56 10.40
C LYS A 9 6.79 -2.62 9.92
N PRO A 10 7.00 -1.30 9.90
CA PRO A 10 6.01 -0.35 9.41
C PRO A 10 5.76 -0.52 7.92
N VAL A 11 4.51 -0.26 7.50
CA VAL A 11 4.18 -0.10 6.08
C VAL A 11 4.62 1.28 5.61
N ILE A 12 5.29 1.34 4.47
CA ILE A 12 5.69 2.61 3.85
C ILE A 12 4.63 3.02 2.82
N TYR A 13 3.96 4.14 3.07
CA TYR A 13 3.01 4.74 2.11
C TYR A 13 3.68 5.86 1.31
N THR A 14 3.51 5.85 -0.01
CA THR A 14 4.10 6.86 -0.91
C THR A 14 3.39 6.89 -2.25
N GLY A 15 3.45 8.03 -2.94
CA GLY A 15 3.11 8.10 -4.37
C GLY A 15 4.14 7.36 -5.23
N LEU A 16 3.70 6.81 -6.36
CA LEU A 16 4.56 6.03 -7.27
C LEU A 16 5.82 6.80 -7.69
N ARG A 17 5.67 8.03 -8.18
CA ARG A 17 6.81 8.81 -8.69
C ARG A 17 7.84 9.11 -7.61
N PHE A 18 7.40 9.47 -6.41
CA PHE A 18 8.30 9.74 -5.29
C PHE A 18 9.06 8.48 -4.86
N TYR A 19 8.39 7.32 -4.89
CA TYR A 19 9.06 6.05 -4.64
C TYR A 19 10.17 5.77 -5.65
N GLU A 20 9.86 5.92 -6.95
CA GLU A 20 10.82 5.67 -8.04
C GLU A 20 12.03 6.62 -7.99
N ASP A 21 11.78 7.89 -7.70
CA ASP A 21 12.81 8.93 -7.70
C ASP A 21 13.70 8.89 -6.45
N TYR A 22 13.16 8.49 -5.27
CA TYR A 22 13.85 8.72 -3.99
C TYR A 22 13.89 7.55 -3.00
N LEU A 23 13.00 6.54 -3.09
CA LEU A 23 12.88 5.51 -2.04
C LEU A 23 13.27 4.11 -2.52
N ARG A 24 13.34 3.89 -3.84
CA ARG A 24 13.64 2.59 -4.43
C ARG A 24 15.05 2.13 -4.03
N GLY A 25 15.15 0.94 -3.42
CA GLY A 25 16.40 0.36 -2.95
C GLY A 25 16.66 0.56 -1.45
N ASP A 26 16.12 1.63 -0.85
CA ASP A 26 16.34 1.93 0.57
C ASP A 26 15.40 1.16 1.51
N PHE A 27 14.18 0.87 1.02
CA PHE A 27 13.10 0.27 1.82
C PHE A 27 12.58 -1.06 1.26
N ASP A 28 13.34 -1.73 0.40
CA ASP A 28 12.93 -2.98 -0.25
C ASP A 28 12.57 -4.11 0.74
N GLY A 29 13.01 -4.02 2.00
CA GLY A 29 12.68 -4.95 3.08
C GLY A 29 11.41 -4.64 3.88
N TYR A 30 10.67 -3.59 3.52
CA TYR A 30 9.45 -3.12 4.20
C TYR A 30 8.21 -3.34 3.33
N PRO A 31 7.03 -3.59 3.94
CA PRO A 31 5.79 -3.63 3.17
C PRO A 31 5.51 -2.26 2.54
N LEU A 32 5.11 -2.27 1.27
CA LEU A 32 4.94 -1.04 0.49
C LEU A 32 3.47 -0.81 0.12
N TRP A 33 3.01 0.42 0.31
CA TRP A 33 1.67 0.89 -0.06
C TRP A 33 1.80 2.06 -1.04
N ILE A 34 1.53 1.78 -2.33
CA ILE A 34 1.69 2.77 -3.40
C ILE A 34 0.37 3.48 -3.69
N ALA A 35 0.40 4.81 -3.73
CA ALA A 35 -0.66 5.62 -4.30
C ALA A 35 -0.41 5.88 -5.78
N HIS A 36 -1.35 5.46 -6.61
CA HIS A 36 -1.36 5.75 -8.05
C HIS A 36 -2.79 5.64 -8.59
N TYR A 37 -3.45 6.79 -8.71
CA TYR A 37 -4.89 6.86 -8.94
C TYR A 37 -5.27 6.71 -10.43
N HIS A 38 -6.50 6.26 -10.66
CA HIS A 38 -7.17 6.26 -11.97
C HIS A 38 -6.43 5.50 -13.08
N GLN A 39 -5.61 4.52 -12.71
CA GLN A 39 -4.94 3.63 -13.65
C GLN A 39 -5.60 2.26 -13.66
N ALA A 40 -5.68 1.65 -14.84
CA ALA A 40 -6.20 0.28 -14.97
C ALA A 40 -5.25 -0.76 -14.35
N LYS A 41 -3.94 -0.44 -14.29
CA LYS A 41 -2.89 -1.28 -13.72
C LYS A 41 -1.81 -0.42 -13.10
N LEU A 42 -1.23 -0.90 -12.01
CA LEU A 42 -0.01 -0.31 -11.45
C LEU A 42 1.19 -0.77 -12.28
N SER A 43 2.00 0.17 -12.77
CA SER A 43 3.21 -0.09 -13.56
C SER A 43 4.44 -0.44 -12.70
N VAL A 44 4.19 -1.07 -11.56
CA VAL A 44 5.22 -1.56 -10.63
C VAL A 44 5.15 -3.08 -10.64
N ASP A 45 6.30 -3.74 -10.62
CA ASP A 45 6.37 -5.20 -10.46
C ASP A 45 5.53 -5.61 -9.23
N LYS A 46 4.65 -6.60 -9.41
CA LYS A 46 3.81 -7.15 -8.34
C LYS A 46 4.64 -7.62 -7.14
N SER A 47 5.88 -8.04 -7.33
CA SER A 47 6.76 -8.42 -6.21
C SER A 47 7.13 -7.26 -5.28
N ARG A 48 6.88 -6.01 -5.69
CA ARG A 48 7.39 -4.80 -5.03
C ARG A 48 6.36 -4.02 -4.23
N TRP A 49 5.09 -4.42 -4.18
CA TRP A 49 4.06 -3.70 -3.42
C TRP A 49 3.05 -4.65 -2.77
N ASN A 50 2.51 -4.22 -1.63
CA ASN A 50 1.53 -4.96 -0.83
C ASN A 50 0.14 -4.33 -0.91
N PHE A 51 0.07 -3.00 -0.95
CA PHE A 51 -1.18 -2.27 -1.11
C PHE A 51 -1.08 -1.26 -2.25
N TRP A 52 -2.18 -1.09 -2.97
CA TRP A 52 -2.32 -0.09 -4.01
C TRP A 52 -3.54 0.76 -3.74
N GLN A 53 -3.34 2.04 -3.45
CA GLN A 53 -4.40 3.04 -3.43
C GLN A 53 -4.67 3.47 -4.88
N HIS A 54 -5.76 2.94 -5.44
CA HIS A 54 -6.07 3.07 -6.86
C HIS A 54 -7.13 4.14 -7.16
N SER A 55 -7.77 4.67 -6.12
CA SER A 55 -8.75 5.76 -6.22
C SER A 55 -8.75 6.58 -4.94
N ASP A 56 -8.88 7.89 -5.08
CA ASP A 56 -9.17 8.88 -4.03
C ASP A 56 -10.67 9.29 -4.03
N LYS A 57 -11.45 8.73 -4.96
CA LYS A 57 -12.82 9.17 -5.28
C LYS A 57 -13.83 8.02 -5.35
N ALA A 58 -13.56 6.91 -4.66
CA ALA A 58 -14.48 5.79 -4.67
C ALA A 58 -15.77 6.10 -3.90
N LYS A 59 -16.88 5.54 -4.37
CA LYS A 59 -18.16 5.53 -3.66
C LYS A 59 -18.45 4.11 -3.20
N ILE A 60 -18.60 3.92 -1.90
CA ILE A 60 -18.83 2.63 -1.26
C ILE A 60 -20.19 2.67 -0.58
N ASN A 61 -21.00 1.62 -0.78
CA ASN A 61 -22.29 1.49 -0.11
C ASN A 61 -22.09 1.58 1.42
N GLY A 62 -22.85 2.46 2.07
CA GLY A 62 -22.72 2.74 3.50
C GLY A 62 -21.81 3.93 3.85
N ILE A 63 -21.13 4.55 2.88
CA ILE A 63 -20.36 5.78 3.08
C ILE A 63 -20.93 6.91 2.20
N ASN A 64 -21.34 8.01 2.84
CA ASN A 64 -22.06 9.11 2.17
C ASN A 64 -21.15 10.14 1.46
N HIS A 65 -19.83 9.93 1.47
CA HIS A 65 -18.85 10.78 0.81
C HIS A 65 -17.83 9.92 0.06
N VAL A 66 -17.02 10.55 -0.79
CA VAL A 66 -15.96 9.84 -1.51
C VAL A 66 -14.84 9.43 -0.56
N VAL A 67 -14.23 8.26 -0.82
CA VAL A 67 -13.16 7.70 0.01
C VAL A 67 -12.02 7.15 -0.85
N ASP A 68 -10.87 7.03 -0.20
CA ASP A 68 -9.74 6.29 -0.73
C ASP A 68 -10.07 4.80 -0.83
N PHE A 69 -9.67 4.18 -1.93
CA PHE A 69 -9.94 2.78 -2.20
C PHE A 69 -8.69 2.03 -2.61
N ASN A 70 -8.50 0.89 -1.95
CA ASN A 70 -7.23 0.18 -1.90
C ASN A 70 -7.43 -1.28 -2.25
N ALA A 71 -6.46 -1.84 -2.97
CA ALA A 71 -6.36 -3.26 -3.23
C ALA A 71 -5.14 -3.83 -2.48
N PHE A 72 -5.30 -4.99 -1.87
CA PHE A 72 -4.20 -5.78 -1.32
C PHE A 72 -3.67 -6.74 -2.40
N ASN A 73 -2.35 -6.90 -2.46
CA ASN A 73 -1.67 -7.79 -3.38
C ASN A 73 -1.44 -9.17 -2.75
N GLY A 74 -2.50 -9.95 -2.66
CA GLY A 74 -2.49 -11.28 -2.06
C GLY A 74 -3.90 -11.77 -1.80
N ASP A 75 -4.01 -12.97 -1.25
CA ASP A 75 -5.29 -13.52 -0.83
C ASP A 75 -5.62 -13.20 0.65
N SER A 76 -6.73 -13.72 1.15
CA SER A 76 -7.13 -13.53 2.55
C SER A 76 -6.15 -14.15 3.55
N THR A 77 -5.52 -15.26 3.20
CA THR A 77 -4.52 -15.94 4.05
C THR A 77 -3.26 -15.10 4.15
N ASP A 78 -2.81 -14.53 3.04
CA ASP A 78 -1.68 -13.59 3.00
C ASP A 78 -1.99 -12.33 3.84
N PHE A 79 -3.22 -11.81 3.74
CA PHE A 79 -3.65 -10.64 4.50
C PHE A 79 -3.68 -10.94 6.01
N GLU A 80 -4.21 -12.09 6.43
CA GLU A 80 -4.22 -12.49 7.85
C GLU A 80 -2.82 -12.59 8.46
N ARG A 81 -1.83 -13.01 7.68
CA ARG A 81 -0.42 -13.07 8.14
C ARG A 81 0.21 -11.70 8.38
N LEU A 82 -0.34 -10.65 7.76
CA LEU A 82 0.15 -9.28 7.93
C LEU A 82 -0.42 -8.59 9.18
N LEU A 83 -1.52 -9.10 9.74
CA LEU A 83 -2.17 -8.49 10.90
C LEU A 83 -1.29 -8.63 12.16
N VAL A 84 -1.18 -7.54 12.91
CA VAL A 84 -0.57 -7.54 14.24
C VAL A 84 -1.58 -8.09 15.24
N LYS A 85 -1.16 -9.03 16.09
CA LYS A 85 -1.98 -9.64 17.13
C LYS A 85 -1.73 -9.01 18.49
#